data_AF-A0A1V3QA86-F1
#
_entry.id   AF-A0A1V3QA86-F1
#
_cell.length_a   1.000
_cell.length_b   1.000
_cell.length_c   1.000
_cell.angle_alpha   90.00
_cell.angle_beta   90.00
_cell.angle_gamma   90.00
#
_symmetry.space_group_name_H-M   'P 1'
#
loop_
_entity.id
_entity.type
_entity.pdbx_description
1 polymer ?
#
loop_
_entity_poly.entity_id
_entity_poly.type
_entity_poly.pdbx_seq_one_letter_code
_entity_poly.pdbx_strand_id
1 'polypeptide(L)'
;MGASLVAFMPSGTGAVARTTQAKLLDSVNAADFIPVAQLAAILGGTSTYDATSAIQAAITAAYTVVLPEGTININSASLVLHSGSRMIGKGRGKTIVQGNFAYGTAGMFYANSGSASVANNITGIYLADMTLYGMVDTLGYSPFTCLLSLNGCTNPVIERVDFTGMRGDGCYVGSGIGGTDERHNVNVTFRDCVFDGLISTNRNGISCIDADGITIDNCVFKNIGNPTLSASVGAIDFEPNNGFSIYRNVKIVNCKFLNIATVNTAAITFFNGLQSGRNIRGWVVDNCSFNLCYRAISTSTSSKTPQSETDCLRVTNCAFLNSTVEDVNGGGLSDVVFDNNTHEVYPIGSTSYRGGIIIGQTISSSCSNGICWVISNSKFTGLRPQFGCIAVRGVRGLMIVSNEFSDTTGACINIITSASSGLNRYLEGIEVKHNQASCQSDTYASGNSPTTGLFVDTSGIGNEFINATCIESDNVVFDQITLHRATDLAQFRDCVQAAAPTQGSWAKGNGITLATPAAGSFRSVCSVAGTFGTLSGVVADCTNGSNTLLNLVDSVPSLREGQYITVNAFATVYRICRINGTTVFLNAAFGGSTGAATAIAWPAPTFVTV
;
A
#
# COMPACT_ATOMS: atom_id res chain seq x y z
N MET A 1 -47.58 9.29 -37.42
CA MET A 1 -46.49 8.34 -37.74
C MET A 1 -45.74 8.04 -36.46
N GLY A 2 -45.40 6.77 -36.19
CA GLY A 2 -44.61 6.41 -35.00
C GLY A 2 -43.12 6.73 -35.19
N ALA A 3 -42.37 6.89 -34.08
CA ALA A 3 -40.95 7.25 -34.12
C ALA A 3 -40.06 6.19 -34.79
N SER A 4 -40.51 4.94 -34.89
CA SER A 4 -39.86 3.86 -35.65
C SER A 4 -39.87 4.09 -37.16
N LEU A 5 -40.77 4.93 -37.66
CA LEU A 5 -40.96 5.21 -39.10
C LEU A 5 -40.32 6.54 -39.53
N VAL A 6 -39.78 7.32 -38.60
CA VAL A 6 -39.12 8.59 -38.88
C VAL A 6 -37.61 8.34 -39.01
N ALA A 7 -37.05 8.62 -40.18
CA ALA A 7 -35.61 8.52 -40.40
C ALA A 7 -34.87 9.65 -39.66
N PHE A 8 -33.71 9.31 -39.09
CA PHE A 8 -32.77 10.22 -38.45
C PHE A 8 -31.40 10.03 -39.10
N MET A 9 -30.87 11.11 -39.68
CA MET A 9 -29.52 11.16 -40.22
C MET A 9 -28.68 12.08 -39.33
N PRO A 10 -27.68 11.56 -38.60
CA PRO A 10 -26.71 12.42 -37.90
C PRO A 10 -25.98 13.31 -38.91
N SER A 11 -25.57 14.51 -38.49
CA SER A 11 -24.68 15.34 -39.31
C SER A 11 -23.26 14.74 -39.36
N GLY A 12 -22.54 14.97 -40.47
CA GLY A 12 -21.13 14.58 -40.64
C GLY A 12 -20.88 13.57 -41.76
N THR A 13 -19.70 13.65 -42.39
CA THR A 13 -19.26 12.70 -43.42
C THR A 13 -19.14 11.30 -42.83
N GLY A 14 -19.81 10.33 -43.47
CA GLY A 14 -19.84 8.93 -43.02
C GLY A 14 -20.95 8.59 -42.01
N ALA A 15 -21.83 9.54 -41.68
CA ALA A 15 -22.99 9.27 -40.84
C ALA A 15 -23.94 8.25 -41.51
N VAL A 16 -24.41 7.28 -40.72
CA VAL A 16 -25.35 6.24 -41.15
C VAL A 16 -26.76 6.61 -40.69
N ALA A 17 -27.72 6.56 -41.63
CA ALA A 17 -29.13 6.75 -41.31
C ALA A 17 -29.61 5.71 -40.30
N ARG A 18 -30.40 6.13 -39.32
CA ARG A 18 -31.11 5.27 -38.37
C ARG A 18 -32.54 5.77 -38.21
N THR A 19 -33.34 5.15 -37.35
CA THR A 19 -34.67 5.70 -37.00
C THR A 19 -34.57 6.63 -35.81
N THR A 20 -35.52 7.55 -35.66
CA THR A 20 -35.62 8.41 -34.47
C THR A 20 -35.77 7.57 -33.19
N GLN A 21 -36.54 6.48 -33.23
CA GLN A 21 -36.64 5.55 -32.10
C GLN A 21 -35.28 4.95 -31.74
N ALA A 22 -34.51 4.44 -32.71
CA ALA A 22 -33.20 3.88 -32.45
C ALA A 22 -32.26 4.91 -31.82
N LYS A 23 -32.35 6.19 -32.23
CA LYS A 23 -31.57 7.27 -31.62
C LYS A 23 -31.98 7.54 -30.17
N LEU A 24 -33.28 7.56 -29.87
CA LEU A 24 -33.80 7.79 -28.52
C LEU A 24 -33.43 6.66 -27.55
N LEU A 25 -33.21 5.44 -28.03
CA LEU A 25 -32.76 4.31 -27.21
C LEU A 25 -31.26 4.32 -26.87
N ASP A 26 -30.47 5.26 -27.43
CA ASP A 26 -29.07 5.44 -27.02
C ASP A 26 -28.97 5.77 -25.49
N SER A 27 -30.02 6.39 -24.93
CA SER A 27 -30.17 6.64 -23.50
C SER A 27 -31.65 6.74 -23.12
N VAL A 28 -32.08 6.06 -22.06
CA VAL A 28 -33.47 6.13 -21.57
C VAL A 28 -33.55 6.83 -20.23
N ASN A 29 -34.69 7.45 -19.94
CA ASN A 29 -35.01 7.90 -18.59
C ASN A 29 -35.81 6.81 -17.89
N ALA A 30 -35.40 6.40 -16.70
CA ALA A 30 -36.13 5.40 -15.92
C ALA A 30 -37.56 5.87 -15.59
N ALA A 31 -37.80 7.18 -15.58
CA ALA A 31 -39.14 7.77 -15.48
C ALA A 31 -40.11 7.27 -16.56
N ASP A 32 -39.61 6.91 -17.75
CA ASP A 32 -40.43 6.39 -18.86
C ASP A 32 -40.99 4.98 -18.57
N PHE A 33 -40.42 4.29 -17.57
CA PHE A 33 -40.82 2.95 -17.14
C PHE A 33 -41.63 2.96 -15.84
N ILE A 34 -41.73 4.12 -15.17
CA ILE A 34 -42.44 4.28 -13.90
C ILE A 34 -43.84 4.86 -14.17
N PRO A 35 -44.92 4.31 -13.59
CA PRO A 35 -46.25 4.90 -13.73
C PRO A 35 -46.28 6.36 -13.26
N VAL A 36 -46.94 7.24 -14.02
CA VAL A 36 -46.94 8.71 -13.79
C VAL A 36 -47.27 9.10 -12.35
N ALA A 37 -48.29 8.48 -11.75
CA ALA A 37 -48.68 8.75 -10.36
C ALA A 37 -47.57 8.38 -9.36
N GLN A 38 -46.83 7.29 -9.62
CA GLN A 38 -45.71 6.86 -8.77
C GLN A 38 -44.48 7.72 -8.97
N LEU A 39 -44.20 8.16 -10.20
CA LEU A 39 -43.14 9.12 -10.47
C LEU A 39 -43.37 10.44 -9.72
N ALA A 40 -44.60 10.96 -9.73
CA ALA A 40 -44.96 12.15 -8.97
C ALA A 40 -44.73 11.96 -7.46
N ALA A 41 -45.06 10.78 -6.91
CA ALA A 41 -44.81 10.46 -5.51
C ALA A 41 -43.30 10.31 -5.19
N ILE A 42 -42.49 9.78 -6.12
CA ILE A 42 -41.03 9.68 -5.97
C ILE A 42 -40.43 11.08 -5.89
N LEU A 43 -40.79 11.96 -6.84
CA LEU A 43 -40.36 13.35 -6.86
C LEU A 43 -40.80 14.12 -5.61
N GLY A 44 -41.97 13.79 -5.05
CA GLY A 44 -42.50 14.38 -3.82
C GLY A 44 -41.94 13.76 -2.52
N GLY A 45 -41.13 12.71 -2.59
CA GLY A 45 -40.58 12.04 -1.41
C GLY A 45 -41.61 11.27 -0.57
N THR A 46 -42.77 10.92 -1.14
CA THR A 46 -43.87 10.20 -0.45
C THR A 46 -44.11 8.80 -1.01
N SER A 47 -43.32 8.38 -2.01
CA SER A 47 -43.49 7.09 -2.68
C SER A 47 -43.17 5.91 -1.78
N THR A 48 -44.10 4.95 -1.75
CA THR A 48 -43.88 3.59 -1.24
C THR A 48 -43.78 2.56 -2.37
N TYR A 49 -43.83 3.00 -3.62
CA TYR A 49 -43.77 2.14 -4.80
C TYR A 49 -42.41 1.47 -4.91
N ASP A 50 -42.41 0.15 -5.07
CA ASP A 50 -41.24 -0.63 -5.42
C ASP A 50 -40.96 -0.50 -6.92
N ALA A 51 -39.91 0.24 -7.26
CA ALA A 51 -39.52 0.52 -8.62
C ALA A 51 -38.61 -0.55 -9.22
N THR A 52 -38.29 -1.64 -8.50
CA THR A 52 -37.32 -2.65 -8.94
C THR A 52 -37.53 -3.11 -10.38
N SER A 53 -38.76 -3.52 -10.72
CA SER A 53 -39.08 -4.02 -12.07
C SER A 53 -39.01 -2.95 -13.14
N ALA A 54 -39.44 -1.72 -12.84
CA ALA A 54 -39.37 -0.59 -13.76
C ALA A 54 -37.91 -0.19 -14.06
N ILE A 55 -37.06 -0.12 -13.04
CA ILE A 55 -35.64 0.20 -13.22
C ILE A 55 -34.93 -0.93 -13.97
N GLN A 56 -35.21 -2.20 -13.66
CA GLN A 56 -34.63 -3.33 -14.40
C GLN A 56 -35.07 -3.33 -15.87
N ALA A 57 -36.32 -2.96 -16.17
CA ALA A 57 -36.78 -2.81 -17.55
C ALA A 57 -36.03 -1.71 -18.29
N ALA A 58 -35.74 -0.58 -17.63
CA ALA A 58 -34.93 0.49 -18.20
C ALA A 58 -33.49 0.03 -18.50
N ILE A 59 -32.84 -0.69 -17.56
CA ILE A 59 -31.51 -1.27 -17.75
C ILE A 59 -31.51 -2.23 -18.95
N THR A 60 -32.52 -3.09 -19.05
CA THR A 60 -32.64 -4.06 -20.15
C THR A 60 -32.82 -3.36 -21.50
N ALA A 61 -33.49 -2.21 -21.53
CA ALA A 61 -33.83 -1.49 -22.75
C ALA A 61 -32.66 -0.67 -23.31
N ALA A 62 -31.73 -0.21 -22.48
CA ALA A 62 -30.64 0.66 -22.93
C ALA A 62 -29.39 0.59 -22.05
N TYR A 63 -28.24 0.87 -22.67
CA TYR A 63 -26.96 0.96 -21.97
C TYR A 63 -26.91 2.14 -21.00
N THR A 64 -27.46 3.30 -21.37
CA THR A 64 -27.49 4.48 -20.49
C THR A 64 -28.88 4.67 -19.91
N VAL A 65 -28.99 4.61 -18.59
CA VAL A 65 -30.23 4.85 -17.85
C VAL A 65 -30.03 6.07 -16.95
N VAL A 66 -30.85 7.08 -17.18
CA VAL A 66 -30.93 8.26 -16.33
C VAL A 66 -32.00 8.03 -15.28
N LEU A 67 -31.64 8.09 -14.01
CA LEU A 67 -32.57 7.96 -12.90
C LEU A 67 -33.20 9.33 -12.57
N PRO A 68 -34.49 9.40 -12.20
CA PRO A 68 -35.13 10.64 -11.79
C PRO A 68 -34.60 11.17 -10.45
N GLU A 69 -34.94 12.42 -10.13
CA GLU A 69 -34.82 12.93 -8.75
C GLU A 69 -35.84 12.22 -7.83
N GLY A 70 -35.58 12.25 -6.53
CA GLY A 70 -36.41 11.64 -5.50
C GLY A 70 -35.87 10.32 -4.96
N THR A 71 -36.65 9.70 -4.07
CA THR A 71 -36.33 8.41 -3.44
C THR A 71 -36.99 7.28 -4.21
N ILE A 72 -36.16 6.42 -4.82
CA ILE A 72 -36.53 5.27 -5.62
C ILE A 72 -36.35 4.03 -4.75
N ASN A 73 -37.46 3.38 -4.35
CA ASN A 73 -37.37 2.17 -3.53
C ASN A 73 -37.11 0.94 -4.40
N ILE A 74 -36.17 0.09 -3.97
CA ILE A 74 -35.81 -1.19 -4.58
C ILE A 74 -36.02 -2.28 -3.53
N ASN A 75 -37.15 -2.99 -3.57
CA ASN A 75 -37.57 -3.84 -2.45
C ASN A 75 -37.74 -5.33 -2.81
N SER A 76 -37.70 -5.72 -4.08
CA SER A 76 -38.03 -7.09 -4.48
C SER A 76 -36.84 -7.91 -5.00
N ALA A 77 -35.80 -7.28 -5.54
CA ALA A 77 -34.64 -7.95 -6.13
C ALA A 77 -33.45 -6.99 -6.35
N SER A 78 -32.28 -7.54 -6.65
CA SER A 78 -31.13 -6.78 -7.15
C SER A 78 -31.37 -6.26 -8.57
N LEU A 79 -30.80 -5.10 -8.89
CA LEU A 79 -30.72 -4.53 -10.23
C LEU A 79 -29.49 -5.11 -10.94
N VAL A 80 -29.72 -5.97 -11.92
CA VAL A 80 -28.68 -6.69 -12.66
C VAL A 80 -28.12 -5.79 -13.75
N LEU A 81 -26.83 -5.50 -13.65
CA LEU A 81 -26.03 -4.75 -14.61
C LEU A 81 -25.42 -5.70 -15.65
N HIS A 82 -25.22 -5.20 -16.87
CA HIS A 82 -24.56 -5.91 -17.97
C HIS A 82 -23.44 -5.07 -18.56
N SER A 83 -22.73 -5.60 -19.55
CA SER A 83 -21.66 -4.85 -20.22
C SER A 83 -22.23 -3.56 -20.82
N GLY A 84 -21.52 -2.47 -20.60
CA GLY A 84 -21.91 -1.13 -21.03
C GLY A 84 -23.00 -0.45 -20.19
N SER A 85 -23.48 -1.04 -19.09
CA SER A 85 -24.47 -0.37 -18.23
C SER A 85 -23.92 0.92 -17.63
N ARG A 86 -24.66 2.02 -17.82
CA ARG A 86 -24.35 3.37 -17.35
C ARG A 86 -25.55 3.93 -16.60
N MET A 87 -25.48 3.95 -15.27
CA MET A 87 -26.53 4.45 -14.39
C MET A 87 -26.16 5.85 -13.92
N ILE A 88 -26.98 6.84 -14.25
CA ILE A 88 -26.68 8.25 -13.97
C ILE A 88 -27.85 8.89 -13.22
N GLY A 89 -27.62 9.33 -11.99
CA GLY A 89 -28.60 10.11 -11.24
C GLY A 89 -28.53 11.60 -11.60
N LYS A 90 -29.34 12.40 -10.91
CA LYS A 90 -29.40 13.86 -11.06
C LYS A 90 -28.49 14.61 -10.09
N GLY A 91 -27.73 13.87 -9.29
CA GLY A 91 -26.83 14.38 -8.27
C GLY A 91 -26.96 13.60 -6.97
N ARG A 92 -25.87 13.58 -6.21
CA ARG A 92 -25.83 13.08 -4.83
C ARG A 92 -26.89 13.77 -3.97
N GLY A 93 -27.62 13.00 -3.17
CA GLY A 93 -28.75 13.48 -2.35
C GLY A 93 -29.99 13.92 -3.14
N LYS A 94 -29.95 13.96 -4.48
CA LYS A 94 -31.10 14.26 -5.34
C LYS A 94 -31.75 13.00 -5.88
N THR A 95 -30.94 12.10 -6.44
CA THR A 95 -31.38 10.74 -6.78
C THR A 95 -30.95 9.82 -5.66
N ILE A 96 -31.91 9.29 -4.91
CA ILE A 96 -31.66 8.34 -3.82
C ILE A 96 -32.25 7.00 -4.23
N VAL A 97 -31.40 5.99 -4.44
CA VAL A 97 -31.83 4.60 -4.62
C VAL A 97 -31.78 3.93 -3.26
N GLN A 98 -32.95 3.62 -2.71
CA GLN A 98 -33.11 3.10 -1.36
C GLN A 98 -33.42 1.61 -1.39
N GLY A 99 -32.66 0.83 -0.63
CA GLY A 99 -32.86 -0.60 -0.51
C GLY A 99 -33.45 -1.03 0.83
N ASN A 100 -34.64 -1.64 0.78
CA ASN A 100 -35.33 -2.19 1.96
C ASN A 100 -35.30 -3.74 2.00
N PHE A 101 -34.50 -4.37 1.13
CA PHE A 101 -34.42 -5.83 1.00
C PHE A 101 -33.05 -6.37 1.43
N ALA A 102 -33.04 -7.60 1.95
CA ALA A 102 -31.79 -8.30 2.23
C ALA A 102 -31.26 -8.94 0.94
N TYR A 103 -30.43 -8.20 0.20
CA TYR A 103 -29.89 -8.65 -1.09
C TYR A 103 -28.93 -9.85 -0.99
N GLY A 104 -28.47 -10.17 0.21
CA GLY A 104 -27.27 -10.98 0.36
C GLY A 104 -26.10 -10.38 -0.44
N THR A 105 -25.12 -11.21 -0.77
CA THR A 105 -23.87 -10.79 -1.43
C THR A 105 -24.06 -10.25 -2.85
N ALA A 106 -25.26 -10.38 -3.43
CA ALA A 106 -25.59 -9.80 -4.73
C ALA A 106 -25.73 -8.27 -4.69
N GLY A 107 -26.01 -7.68 -3.52
CA GLY A 107 -26.19 -6.25 -3.34
C GLY A 107 -27.38 -5.63 -4.08
N MET A 108 -27.61 -4.33 -3.92
CA MET A 108 -28.71 -3.61 -4.60
C MET A 108 -28.46 -3.49 -6.10
N PHE A 109 -27.24 -3.11 -6.50
CA PHE A 109 -26.73 -3.21 -7.87
C PHE A 109 -25.78 -4.41 -7.97
N TYR A 110 -25.99 -5.24 -8.99
CA TYR A 110 -25.31 -6.52 -9.10
C TYR A 110 -24.71 -6.75 -10.49
N ALA A 111 -23.44 -7.11 -10.55
CA ALA A 111 -22.79 -7.61 -11.75
C ALA A 111 -22.04 -8.92 -11.44
N ASN A 112 -22.28 -9.95 -12.26
CA ASN A 112 -21.56 -11.22 -12.19
C ASN A 112 -21.37 -11.81 -13.58
N SER A 113 -20.12 -11.97 -14.02
CA SER A 113 -19.80 -12.53 -15.35
C SER A 113 -20.12 -14.02 -15.48
N GLY A 114 -20.29 -14.73 -14.37
CA GLY A 114 -20.46 -16.18 -14.37
C GLY A 114 -19.19 -16.94 -14.81
N SER A 115 -18.05 -16.28 -14.98
CA SER A 115 -16.82 -16.89 -15.53
C SER A 115 -15.55 -16.47 -14.78
N ALA A 116 -14.66 -17.44 -14.53
CA ALA A 116 -13.30 -17.18 -14.07
C ALA A 116 -12.42 -16.53 -15.16
N SER A 117 -12.81 -16.63 -16.43
CA SER A 117 -12.02 -16.03 -17.52
C SER A 117 -12.25 -14.52 -17.59
N VAL A 118 -11.18 -13.74 -17.41
CA VAL A 118 -11.18 -12.28 -17.59
C VAL A 118 -11.69 -11.87 -18.97
N ALA A 119 -11.51 -12.69 -20.00
CA ALA A 119 -12.01 -12.43 -21.35
C ALA A 119 -13.55 -12.37 -21.43
N ASN A 120 -14.24 -12.98 -20.46
CA ASN A 120 -15.69 -13.01 -20.36
C ASN A 120 -16.22 -11.99 -19.33
N ASN A 121 -15.37 -11.11 -18.81
CA ASN A 121 -15.79 -10.12 -17.82
C ASN A 121 -16.87 -9.18 -18.36
N ILE A 122 -17.72 -8.72 -17.44
CA ILE A 122 -18.62 -7.61 -17.70
C ILE A 122 -17.78 -6.34 -17.81
N THR A 123 -17.92 -5.59 -18.90
CA THR A 123 -17.05 -4.42 -19.18
C THR A 123 -17.83 -3.12 -19.21
N GLY A 124 -17.18 -2.01 -18.83
CA GLY A 124 -17.72 -0.67 -19.06
C GLY A 124 -18.94 -0.30 -18.21
N ILE A 125 -19.02 -0.85 -16.99
CA ILE A 125 -20.00 -0.40 -15.99
C ILE A 125 -19.65 1.02 -15.55
N TYR A 126 -20.65 1.91 -15.51
CA TYR A 126 -20.51 3.27 -14.99
C TYR A 126 -21.67 3.64 -14.07
N LEU A 127 -21.39 4.00 -12.83
CA LEU A 127 -22.39 4.52 -11.88
C LEU A 127 -21.99 5.93 -11.46
N ALA A 128 -22.89 6.90 -11.57
CA ALA A 128 -22.59 8.27 -11.16
C ALA A 128 -23.78 9.09 -10.65
N ASP A 129 -23.45 10.11 -9.86
CA ASP A 129 -24.33 11.22 -9.50
C ASP A 129 -25.61 10.80 -8.75
N MET A 130 -25.46 9.94 -7.74
CA MET A 130 -26.59 9.43 -6.94
C MET A 130 -26.18 9.05 -5.51
N THR A 131 -27.16 8.75 -4.68
CA THR A 131 -26.99 8.14 -3.36
C THR A 131 -27.59 6.74 -3.36
N LEU A 132 -26.84 5.75 -2.90
CA LEU A 132 -27.31 4.41 -2.56
C LEU A 132 -27.53 4.36 -1.05
N TYR A 133 -28.76 4.13 -0.61
CA TYR A 133 -29.13 4.15 0.79
C TYR A 133 -29.54 2.77 1.31
N GLY A 134 -28.79 2.26 2.29
CA GLY A 134 -28.95 0.90 2.85
C GLY A 134 -29.83 0.79 4.09
N MET A 135 -30.29 1.91 4.67
CA MET A 135 -31.25 1.92 5.79
C MET A 135 -30.76 1.23 7.08
N VAL A 136 -29.46 1.24 7.40
CA VAL A 136 -28.94 0.60 8.64
C VAL A 136 -29.50 1.21 9.94
N ASP A 137 -29.90 2.47 9.91
CA ASP A 137 -30.54 3.18 11.02
C ASP A 137 -31.94 2.65 11.37
N THR A 138 -32.61 2.00 10.43
CA THR A 138 -33.98 1.47 10.59
C THR A 138 -34.03 -0.04 10.53
N LEU A 139 -33.21 -0.68 9.70
CA LEU A 139 -33.18 -2.14 9.48
C LEU A 139 -32.02 -2.84 10.21
N GLY A 140 -31.12 -2.08 10.83
CA GLY A 140 -29.98 -2.60 11.58
C GLY A 140 -28.92 -3.31 10.74
N TYR A 141 -27.88 -3.78 11.42
CA TYR A 141 -26.74 -4.49 10.85
C TYR A 141 -27.15 -5.76 10.09
N SER A 142 -26.55 -6.00 8.92
CA SER A 142 -26.70 -7.25 8.17
C SER A 142 -25.46 -7.47 7.30
N PRO A 143 -24.52 -8.34 7.70
CA PRO A 143 -23.16 -8.38 7.14
C PRO A 143 -23.13 -8.63 5.63
N PHE A 144 -24.10 -9.40 5.13
CA PHE A 144 -24.14 -9.77 3.72
C PHE A 144 -24.98 -8.82 2.88
N THR A 145 -25.63 -7.79 3.43
CA THR A 145 -26.46 -6.88 2.64
C THR A 145 -25.61 -5.74 2.07
N CYS A 146 -25.11 -5.93 0.84
CA CYS A 146 -24.28 -4.94 0.16
C CYS A 146 -25.11 -3.93 -0.66
N LEU A 147 -24.56 -2.76 -1.02
CA LEU A 147 -25.25 -1.83 -1.94
C LEU A 147 -24.81 -2.04 -3.40
N LEU A 148 -23.53 -2.30 -3.63
CA LEU A 148 -23.00 -2.66 -4.95
C LEU A 148 -22.18 -3.95 -4.85
N SER A 149 -22.31 -4.84 -5.83
CA SER A 149 -21.53 -6.07 -5.93
C SER A 149 -21.00 -6.24 -7.35
N LEU A 150 -19.68 -6.36 -7.49
CA LEU A 150 -18.95 -6.51 -8.73
C LEU A 150 -18.18 -7.83 -8.72
N ASN A 151 -18.52 -8.74 -9.63
CA ASN A 151 -17.91 -10.07 -9.71
C ASN A 151 -17.53 -10.37 -11.17
N GLY A 152 -16.24 -10.36 -11.48
CA GLY A 152 -15.76 -10.56 -12.86
C GLY A 152 -16.06 -9.36 -13.75
N CYS A 153 -15.66 -8.17 -13.28
CA CYS A 153 -15.86 -6.91 -14.00
C CYS A 153 -14.53 -6.32 -14.46
N THR A 154 -14.51 -5.67 -15.64
CA THR A 154 -13.34 -4.96 -16.16
C THR A 154 -13.66 -3.49 -16.47
N ASN A 155 -12.82 -2.60 -15.95
CA ASN A 155 -12.98 -1.16 -16.02
C ASN A 155 -14.33 -0.62 -15.48
N PRO A 156 -14.90 -1.14 -14.36
CA PRO A 156 -16.02 -0.46 -13.74
C PRO A 156 -15.57 0.87 -13.14
N VAL A 157 -16.35 1.93 -13.35
CA VAL A 157 -16.10 3.27 -12.81
C VAL A 157 -17.30 3.74 -12.00
N ILE A 158 -17.07 3.98 -10.71
CA ILE A 158 -18.05 4.48 -9.76
C ILE A 158 -17.58 5.87 -9.35
N GLU A 159 -18.40 6.89 -9.62
CA GLU A 159 -17.97 8.28 -9.51
C GLU A 159 -19.05 9.17 -8.90
N ARG A 160 -18.71 9.98 -7.89
CA ARG A 160 -19.68 10.87 -7.22
C ARG A 160 -20.94 10.12 -6.76
N VAL A 161 -20.72 8.94 -6.16
CA VAL A 161 -21.78 8.13 -5.55
C VAL A 161 -21.62 8.15 -4.03
N ASP A 162 -22.72 8.39 -3.33
CA ASP A 162 -22.76 8.26 -1.88
C ASP A 162 -23.33 6.90 -1.49
N PHE A 163 -22.55 6.08 -0.80
CA PHE A 163 -22.96 4.84 -0.16
C PHE A 163 -23.31 5.16 1.29
N THR A 164 -24.58 5.32 1.61
CA THR A 164 -25.03 5.79 2.92
C THR A 164 -25.81 4.72 3.67
N GLY A 165 -25.62 4.64 4.98
CA GLY A 165 -26.39 3.76 5.85
C GLY A 165 -26.31 2.29 5.43
N MET A 166 -25.15 1.86 4.94
CA MET A 166 -24.88 0.47 4.56
C MET A 166 -25.09 -0.46 5.75
N ARG A 167 -25.71 -1.62 5.54
CA ARG A 167 -25.98 -2.62 6.60
C ARG A 167 -24.85 -3.64 6.71
N GLY A 168 -24.42 -4.14 5.56
CA GLY A 168 -23.20 -4.90 5.37
C GLY A 168 -22.18 -3.98 4.74
N ASP A 169 -21.79 -4.30 3.50
CA ASP A 169 -20.75 -3.56 2.80
C ASP A 169 -21.34 -2.47 1.88
N GLY A 170 -20.66 -1.34 1.76
CA GLY A 170 -21.00 -0.35 0.74
C GLY A 170 -20.83 -0.94 -0.66
N CYS A 171 -19.63 -1.46 -0.95
CA CYS A 171 -19.34 -2.19 -2.17
C CYS A 171 -18.59 -3.49 -1.89
N TYR A 172 -18.99 -4.55 -2.59
CA TYR A 172 -18.32 -5.84 -2.61
C TYR A 172 -17.65 -6.05 -3.98
N VAL A 173 -16.32 -6.13 -4.00
CA VAL A 173 -15.52 -6.46 -5.18
C VAL A 173 -15.04 -7.90 -5.01
N GLY A 174 -15.85 -8.81 -5.53
CA GLY A 174 -15.82 -10.22 -5.15
C GLY A 174 -15.46 -11.18 -6.28
N SER A 175 -15.31 -12.44 -5.89
CA SER A 175 -15.14 -13.56 -6.81
C SER A 175 -16.46 -14.28 -7.11
N GLY A 176 -17.61 -13.71 -6.76
CA GLY A 176 -18.94 -14.31 -6.92
C GLY A 176 -19.75 -14.28 -5.62
N ILE A 177 -20.88 -14.99 -5.61
CA ILE A 177 -21.80 -15.02 -4.47
C ILE A 177 -21.61 -16.27 -3.62
N GLY A 178 -21.08 -17.35 -4.21
CA GLY A 178 -20.69 -18.56 -3.51
C GLY A 178 -19.23 -18.51 -3.08
N GLY A 179 -18.91 -19.16 -1.96
CA GLY A 179 -17.55 -19.19 -1.42
C GLY A 179 -16.51 -19.85 -2.33
N THR A 180 -16.93 -20.65 -3.31
CA THR A 180 -16.06 -21.32 -4.29
C THR A 180 -16.11 -20.68 -5.68
N ASP A 181 -16.87 -19.61 -5.86
CA ASP A 181 -16.91 -18.92 -7.14
C ASP A 181 -15.56 -18.24 -7.40
N GLU A 182 -15.05 -18.40 -8.63
CA GLU A 182 -13.85 -17.72 -9.10
C GLU A 182 -14.24 -16.72 -10.19
N ARG A 183 -14.11 -15.44 -9.89
CA ARG A 183 -14.29 -14.32 -10.82
C ARG A 183 -13.19 -13.32 -10.53
N HIS A 184 -12.63 -12.73 -11.59
CA HIS A 184 -11.53 -11.79 -11.45
C HIS A 184 -11.91 -10.39 -11.88
N ASN A 185 -11.81 -9.42 -10.98
CA ASN A 185 -12.07 -8.02 -11.32
C ASN A 185 -10.79 -7.35 -11.81
N VAL A 186 -10.90 -6.43 -12.76
CA VAL A 186 -9.73 -5.75 -13.35
C VAL A 186 -10.00 -4.26 -13.50
N ASN A 187 -9.06 -3.43 -13.04
CA ASN A 187 -9.10 -1.96 -13.15
C ASN A 187 -10.40 -1.33 -12.59
N VAL A 188 -10.74 -1.66 -11.35
CA VAL A 188 -11.90 -1.08 -10.66
C VAL A 188 -11.57 0.33 -10.18
N THR A 189 -12.44 1.31 -10.46
CA THR A 189 -12.23 2.70 -10.03
C THR A 189 -13.38 3.21 -9.19
N PHE A 190 -13.05 3.77 -8.03
CA PHE A 190 -13.92 4.60 -7.20
C PHE A 190 -13.31 6.00 -7.15
N ARG A 191 -14.08 7.03 -7.51
CA ARG A 191 -13.62 8.43 -7.45
C ARG A 191 -14.66 9.39 -6.95
N ASP A 192 -14.27 10.33 -6.10
CA ASP A 192 -15.16 11.36 -5.54
C ASP A 192 -16.38 10.78 -4.79
N CYS A 193 -16.27 9.55 -4.27
CA CYS A 193 -17.36 8.86 -3.58
C CYS A 193 -17.36 9.14 -2.07
N VAL A 194 -18.51 8.96 -1.44
CA VAL A 194 -18.62 8.97 0.03
C VAL A 194 -19.17 7.63 0.50
N PHE A 195 -18.48 7.00 1.43
CA PHE A 195 -18.94 5.83 2.17
C PHE A 195 -19.25 6.28 3.59
N ASP A 196 -20.54 6.42 3.90
CA ASP A 196 -21.03 6.89 5.19
C ASP A 196 -21.84 5.79 5.87
N GLY A 197 -21.29 5.23 6.93
CA GLY A 197 -21.96 4.23 7.72
C GLY A 197 -23.12 4.75 8.58
N LEU A 198 -23.35 6.07 8.59
CA LEU A 198 -24.41 6.83 9.25
C LEU A 198 -24.41 6.76 10.79
N ILE A 199 -24.47 5.56 11.36
CA ILE A 199 -24.57 5.32 12.81
C ILE A 199 -23.50 4.35 13.36
N SER A 200 -22.45 4.03 12.57
CA SER A 200 -21.36 3.12 12.99
C SER A 200 -21.86 1.77 13.55
N THR A 201 -22.85 1.18 12.88
CA THR A 201 -23.37 -0.17 13.16
C THR A 201 -23.45 -1.00 11.87
N ASN A 202 -22.41 -0.91 11.06
CA ASN A 202 -22.29 -1.51 9.73
C ASN A 202 -21.01 -2.36 9.62
N ARG A 203 -20.77 -2.95 8.44
CA ARG A 203 -19.56 -3.73 8.16
C ARG A 203 -18.52 -2.84 7.48
N ASN A 204 -18.28 -3.01 6.18
CA ASN A 204 -17.18 -2.37 5.48
C ASN A 204 -17.67 -1.29 4.50
N GLY A 205 -16.86 -0.27 4.24
CA GLY A 205 -17.12 0.62 3.10
C GLY A 205 -16.94 -0.13 1.78
N ILE A 206 -15.77 -0.75 1.61
CA ILE A 206 -15.44 -1.62 0.49
C ILE A 206 -14.84 -2.92 1.03
N SER A 207 -15.40 -4.05 0.62
CA SER A 207 -14.78 -5.36 0.76
C SER A 207 -14.21 -5.79 -0.58
N CYS A 208 -12.93 -6.11 -0.63
CA CYS A 208 -12.24 -6.56 -1.82
C CYS A 208 -11.69 -7.96 -1.59
N ILE A 209 -12.34 -8.95 -2.20
CA ILE A 209 -11.85 -10.34 -2.22
C ILE A 209 -10.91 -10.52 -3.40
N ASP A 210 -11.28 -9.94 -4.57
CA ASP A 210 -10.52 -10.09 -5.80
C ASP A 210 -10.57 -8.83 -6.69
N ALA A 211 -9.42 -8.23 -6.98
CA ALA A 211 -9.17 -7.29 -8.06
C ALA A 211 -7.69 -7.24 -8.49
N ASP A 212 -7.41 -7.26 -9.80
CA ASP A 212 -6.13 -6.81 -10.36
C ASP A 212 -6.26 -5.37 -10.85
N GLY A 213 -5.74 -4.42 -10.06
CA GLY A 213 -5.94 -3.01 -10.33
C GLY A 213 -7.21 -2.49 -9.67
N ILE A 214 -7.05 -1.78 -8.56
CA ILE A 214 -8.13 -0.98 -7.96
C ILE A 214 -7.58 0.41 -7.65
N THR A 215 -8.33 1.44 -8.02
CA THR A 215 -8.02 2.83 -7.70
C THR A 215 -9.17 3.44 -6.90
N ILE A 216 -8.87 3.94 -5.72
CA ILE A 216 -9.78 4.64 -4.83
C ILE A 216 -9.20 6.04 -4.66
N ASP A 217 -9.80 7.02 -5.31
CA ASP A 217 -9.27 8.38 -5.42
C ASP A 217 -10.27 9.42 -4.88
N ASN A 218 -9.81 10.32 -4.02
CA ASN A 218 -10.60 11.42 -3.48
C ASN A 218 -11.93 10.97 -2.85
N CYS A 219 -11.91 9.81 -2.18
CA CYS A 219 -13.07 9.24 -1.49
C CYS A 219 -13.06 9.60 0.00
N VAL A 220 -14.26 9.69 0.59
CA VAL A 220 -14.42 9.88 2.04
C VAL A 220 -15.09 8.67 2.65
N PHE A 221 -14.47 8.08 3.65
CA PHE A 221 -15.00 6.98 4.46
C PHE A 221 -15.27 7.52 5.86
N LYS A 222 -16.50 7.39 6.36
CA LYS A 222 -16.85 7.91 7.69
C LYS A 222 -17.93 7.11 8.40
N ASN A 223 -17.86 7.07 9.74
CA ASN A 223 -18.83 6.39 10.59
C ASN A 223 -19.00 4.90 10.25
N ILE A 224 -17.89 4.24 9.88
CA ILE A 224 -17.88 2.84 9.44
C ILE A 224 -17.37 1.94 10.57
N GLY A 225 -17.89 0.72 10.57
CA GLY A 225 -17.55 -0.33 11.51
C GLY A 225 -18.62 -0.51 12.57
N ASN A 226 -18.49 -1.60 13.32
CA ASN A 226 -19.34 -1.91 14.46
C ASN A 226 -18.46 -2.25 15.67
N PRO A 227 -18.45 -1.41 16.72
CA PRO A 227 -17.56 -1.60 17.87
C PRO A 227 -17.92 -2.82 18.73
N THR A 228 -19.11 -3.40 18.53
CA THR A 228 -19.59 -4.56 19.31
C THR A 228 -19.28 -5.91 18.67
N LEU A 229 -18.79 -5.92 17.43
CA LEU A 229 -18.56 -7.15 16.68
C LEU A 229 -17.07 -7.47 16.60
N SER A 230 -16.70 -8.68 17.01
CA SER A 230 -15.33 -9.21 16.89
C SER A 230 -14.88 -9.50 15.44
N ALA A 231 -15.79 -9.41 14.48
CA ALA A 231 -15.54 -9.67 13.06
C ALA A 231 -15.84 -8.46 12.16
N SER A 232 -16.12 -7.28 12.72
CA SER A 232 -16.29 -6.06 11.91
C SER A 232 -14.92 -5.55 11.46
N VAL A 233 -14.85 -5.29 10.16
CA VAL A 233 -13.69 -4.82 9.41
C VAL A 233 -13.98 -3.37 8.96
N GLY A 234 -12.95 -2.56 8.72
CA GLY A 234 -13.09 -1.10 8.65
C GLY A 234 -13.56 -0.55 7.32
N ALA A 235 -13.09 0.64 6.97
CA ALA A 235 -13.52 1.34 5.78
C ALA A 235 -13.22 0.55 4.49
N ILE A 236 -12.03 -0.03 4.38
CA ILE A 236 -11.60 -0.85 3.26
C ILE A 236 -10.99 -2.14 3.81
N ASP A 237 -11.47 -3.27 3.30
CA ASP A 237 -11.04 -4.58 3.73
C ASP A 237 -10.59 -5.42 2.54
N PHE A 238 -9.30 -5.71 2.47
CA PHE A 238 -8.73 -6.65 1.52
C PHE A 238 -8.58 -8.01 2.19
N GLU A 239 -9.56 -8.89 1.98
CA GLU A 239 -9.71 -10.18 2.65
C GLU A 239 -9.90 -11.31 1.63
N PRO A 240 -8.83 -11.83 1.00
CA PRO A 240 -8.97 -12.90 0.04
C PRO A 240 -9.45 -14.19 0.72
N ASN A 241 -10.57 -14.74 0.27
CA ASN A 241 -11.16 -15.93 0.88
C ASN A 241 -10.65 -17.25 0.29
N ASN A 242 -10.02 -17.19 -0.89
CA ASN A 242 -9.61 -18.38 -1.65
C ASN A 242 -8.24 -18.20 -2.27
N GLY A 243 -7.42 -19.25 -2.38
CA GLY A 243 -6.05 -19.18 -2.94
C GLY A 243 -5.92 -18.72 -4.41
N PHE A 244 -7.04 -18.61 -5.14
CA PHE A 244 -7.07 -18.03 -6.48
C PHE A 244 -7.29 -16.51 -6.49
N SER A 245 -7.68 -15.92 -5.35
CA SER A 245 -8.08 -14.51 -5.29
C SER A 245 -6.88 -13.61 -5.56
N ILE A 246 -7.05 -12.60 -6.40
CA ILE A 246 -6.00 -11.64 -6.77
C ILE A 246 -6.31 -10.30 -6.10
N TYR A 247 -5.39 -9.66 -5.39
CA TYR A 247 -5.57 -8.26 -4.94
C TYR A 247 -4.23 -7.54 -4.94
N ARG A 248 -3.87 -7.09 -6.14
CA ARG A 248 -2.60 -6.42 -6.43
C ARG A 248 -2.86 -5.16 -7.24
N ASN A 249 -1.84 -4.30 -7.34
CA ASN A 249 -1.93 -3.02 -8.05
C ASN A 249 -3.03 -2.11 -7.45
N VAL A 250 -3.04 -2.00 -6.12
CA VAL A 250 -4.01 -1.21 -5.35
C VAL A 250 -3.49 0.21 -5.18
N LYS A 251 -4.31 1.21 -5.46
CA LYS A 251 -4.04 2.62 -5.19
C LYS A 251 -5.16 3.23 -4.37
N ILE A 252 -4.82 3.80 -3.22
CA ILE A 252 -5.73 4.54 -2.35
C ILE A 252 -5.09 5.92 -2.18
N VAL A 253 -5.66 6.92 -2.83
CA VAL A 253 -5.03 8.24 -2.95
C VAL A 253 -6.00 9.35 -2.62
N ASN A 254 -5.52 10.43 -1.99
CA ASN A 254 -6.34 11.60 -1.66
C ASN A 254 -7.58 11.31 -0.80
N CYS A 255 -7.59 10.19 -0.06
CA CYS A 255 -8.77 9.72 0.67
C CYS A 255 -8.80 10.25 2.11
N LYS A 256 -10.01 10.32 2.68
CA LYS A 256 -10.22 10.66 4.10
C LYS A 256 -10.94 9.54 4.82
N PHE A 257 -10.44 9.17 5.99
CA PHE A 257 -11.01 8.16 6.87
C PHE A 257 -11.33 8.83 8.21
N LEU A 258 -12.61 8.89 8.57
CA LEU A 258 -13.10 9.68 9.70
C LEU A 258 -13.97 8.82 10.61
N ASN A 259 -13.65 8.76 11.92
CA ASN A 259 -14.49 8.05 12.89
C ASN A 259 -14.76 6.59 12.47
N ILE A 260 -13.68 5.79 12.44
CA ILE A 260 -13.77 4.37 12.07
C ILE A 260 -13.67 3.52 13.34
N ALA A 261 -14.78 2.90 13.73
CA ALA A 261 -15.00 2.37 15.08
C ALA A 261 -14.68 0.88 15.25
N THR A 262 -13.93 0.27 14.34
CA THR A 262 -13.74 -1.20 14.30
C THR A 262 -12.73 -1.71 15.31
N VAL A 263 -13.16 -2.50 16.28
CA VAL A 263 -12.31 -2.97 17.39
C VAL A 263 -11.31 -4.07 17.05
N ASN A 264 -11.34 -4.68 15.86
CA ASN A 264 -10.44 -5.80 15.53
C ASN A 264 -9.41 -5.48 14.46
N THR A 265 -9.72 -4.56 13.53
CA THR A 265 -8.83 -4.25 12.40
C THR A 265 -8.51 -2.77 12.32
N ALA A 266 -8.76 -2.12 11.19
CA ALA A 266 -8.33 -0.77 10.86
C ALA A 266 -9.19 -0.15 9.78
N ALA A 267 -9.04 1.17 9.55
CA ALA A 267 -9.64 1.85 8.41
C ALA A 267 -9.27 1.19 7.08
N ILE A 268 -8.00 0.79 6.89
CA ILE A 268 -7.57 -0.05 5.77
C ILE A 268 -6.97 -1.33 6.32
N THR A 269 -7.51 -2.48 5.90
CA THR A 269 -6.98 -3.79 6.28
C THR A 269 -6.41 -4.51 5.06
N PHE A 270 -5.15 -4.94 5.17
CA PHE A 270 -4.50 -5.83 4.20
C PHE A 270 -4.31 -7.21 4.83
N PHE A 271 -5.29 -8.09 4.63
CA PHE A 271 -5.26 -9.46 5.15
C PHE A 271 -4.71 -10.42 4.10
N ASN A 272 -3.85 -11.37 4.48
CA ASN A 272 -3.23 -12.37 3.61
C ASN A 272 -2.96 -13.68 4.37
N GLY A 273 -4.00 -14.24 4.98
CA GLY A 273 -3.86 -15.53 5.66
C GLY A 273 -3.77 -16.74 4.71
N LEU A 274 -4.30 -16.61 3.49
CA LEU A 274 -4.65 -17.75 2.63
C LEU A 274 -3.97 -17.76 1.25
N GLN A 275 -3.26 -16.71 0.84
CA GLN A 275 -2.67 -16.68 -0.51
C GLN A 275 -1.24 -17.19 -0.55
N SER A 276 -0.85 -17.59 -1.76
CA SER A 276 0.54 -17.89 -2.13
C SER A 276 0.89 -17.18 -3.45
N GLY A 277 2.18 -16.88 -3.66
CA GLY A 277 2.69 -16.30 -4.91
C GLY A 277 2.35 -14.82 -5.16
N ARG A 278 2.27 -14.44 -6.45
CA ARG A 278 2.22 -13.04 -6.95
C ARG A 278 0.85 -12.38 -6.94
N ASN A 279 -0.10 -12.96 -6.22
CA ASN A 279 -1.47 -12.46 -6.20
C ASN A 279 -1.63 -11.20 -5.35
N ILE A 280 -0.60 -10.86 -4.58
CA ILE A 280 -0.63 -9.82 -3.54
C ILE A 280 0.63 -8.99 -3.68
N ARG A 281 0.48 -7.77 -4.19
CA ARG A 281 1.58 -6.81 -4.25
C ARG A 281 1.17 -5.46 -4.80
N GLY A 282 2.05 -4.48 -4.65
CA GLY A 282 1.96 -3.21 -5.35
C GLY A 282 0.81 -2.39 -4.79
N TRP A 283 0.90 -2.06 -3.50
CA TRP A 283 -0.11 -1.29 -2.81
C TRP A 283 0.44 0.09 -2.49
N VAL A 284 -0.37 1.10 -2.80
CA VAL A 284 -0.04 2.50 -2.56
C VAL A 284 -1.16 3.13 -1.76
N VAL A 285 -0.80 3.72 -0.62
CA VAL A 285 -1.64 4.63 0.16
C VAL A 285 -0.92 5.97 0.18
N ASP A 286 -1.45 6.96 -0.53
CA ASP A 286 -0.76 8.24 -0.70
C ASP A 286 -1.69 9.43 -0.43
N ASN A 287 -1.16 10.46 0.23
CA ASN A 287 -1.87 11.71 0.50
C ASN A 287 -3.25 11.49 1.17
N CYS A 288 -3.32 10.55 2.12
CA CYS A 288 -4.56 10.19 2.82
C CYS A 288 -4.55 10.73 4.27
N SER A 289 -5.73 11.03 4.81
CA SER A 289 -5.89 11.44 6.21
C SER A 289 -6.74 10.45 6.98
N PHE A 290 -6.27 10.02 8.15
CA PHE A 290 -6.96 9.14 9.08
C PHE A 290 -7.22 9.91 10.37
N ASN A 291 -8.48 10.05 10.75
CA ASN A 291 -8.87 10.83 11.92
C ASN A 291 -9.87 10.05 12.77
N LEU A 292 -9.55 9.84 14.04
CA LEU A 292 -10.37 9.06 14.98
C LEU A 292 -10.66 7.64 14.45
N CYS A 293 -9.64 6.97 13.92
CA CYS A 293 -9.74 5.57 13.54
C CYS A 293 -9.35 4.66 14.71
N TYR A 294 -9.91 3.45 14.82
CA TYR A 294 -9.44 2.52 15.85
C TYR A 294 -7.95 2.18 15.64
N ARG A 295 -7.66 1.76 14.41
CA ARG A 295 -6.36 1.81 13.75
C ARG A 295 -6.53 2.42 12.37
N ALA A 296 -5.50 3.06 11.83
CA ALA A 296 -5.56 3.56 10.46
C ALA A 296 -5.25 2.45 9.44
N ILE A 297 -4.15 1.73 9.62
CA ILE A 297 -3.75 0.62 8.75
C ILE A 297 -3.45 -0.62 9.59
N SER A 298 -3.99 -1.76 9.17
CA SER A 298 -3.66 -3.07 9.76
C SER A 298 -3.29 -4.04 8.66
N THR A 299 -2.24 -4.81 8.89
CA THR A 299 -1.78 -5.84 7.96
C THR A 299 -1.62 -7.14 8.73
N SER A 300 -2.10 -8.23 8.15
CA SER A 300 -1.93 -9.55 8.75
C SER A 300 -1.72 -10.57 7.65
N THR A 301 -0.47 -10.92 7.43
CA THR A 301 -0.09 -11.90 6.42
C THR A 301 0.51 -13.14 7.04
N SER A 302 0.51 -14.22 6.26
CA SER A 302 1.32 -15.41 6.54
C SER A 302 2.80 -15.03 6.74
N SER A 303 3.50 -15.85 7.53
CA SER A 303 4.93 -15.64 7.79
C SER A 303 5.73 -15.74 6.49
N LYS A 304 6.59 -14.75 6.23
CA LYS A 304 7.45 -14.70 5.05
C LYS A 304 8.91 -15.03 5.38
N THR A 305 9.65 -15.48 4.36
CA THR A 305 11.11 -15.60 4.38
C THR A 305 11.73 -14.56 3.45
N PRO A 306 13.04 -14.26 3.54
CA PRO A 306 13.71 -13.37 2.60
C PRO A 306 13.59 -13.78 1.12
N GLN A 307 13.26 -15.05 0.84
CA GLN A 307 13.03 -15.58 -0.51
C GLN A 307 11.58 -15.44 -0.96
N SER A 308 10.66 -15.10 -0.07
CA SER A 308 9.26 -14.84 -0.42
C SER A 308 9.17 -13.62 -1.34
N GLU A 309 8.17 -13.61 -2.20
CA GLU A 309 7.91 -12.46 -3.06
C GLU A 309 7.51 -11.23 -2.23
N THR A 310 7.90 -10.06 -2.74
CA THR A 310 7.70 -8.76 -2.09
C THR A 310 6.26 -8.27 -2.20
N ASP A 311 5.67 -7.76 -1.11
CA ASP A 311 4.34 -7.15 -1.15
C ASP A 311 4.38 -5.71 -1.69
N CYS A 312 5.47 -4.98 -1.48
CA CYS A 312 5.64 -3.61 -1.99
C CYS A 312 4.51 -2.67 -1.52
N LEU A 313 4.25 -2.59 -0.21
CA LEU A 313 3.36 -1.56 0.35
C LEU A 313 4.12 -0.24 0.47
N ARG A 314 3.52 0.84 -0.03
CA ARG A 314 4.00 2.22 0.09
C ARG A 314 2.93 3.07 0.77
N VAL A 315 3.27 3.68 1.89
CA VAL A 315 2.41 4.62 2.62
C VAL A 315 3.14 5.95 2.70
N THR A 316 2.67 6.93 1.95
CA THR A 316 3.38 8.19 1.75
C THR A 316 2.48 9.41 1.96
N ASN A 317 3.04 10.50 2.46
CA ASN A 317 2.34 11.78 2.60
C ASN A 317 1.01 11.68 3.38
N CYS A 318 0.88 10.70 4.28
CA CYS A 318 -0.36 10.46 5.02
C CYS A 318 -0.34 11.13 6.39
N ALA A 319 -1.52 11.55 6.84
CA ALA A 319 -1.72 12.13 8.16
C ALA A 319 -2.55 11.18 9.03
N PHE A 320 -2.00 10.78 10.17
CA PHE A 320 -2.63 9.94 11.18
C PHE A 320 -2.90 10.79 12.41
N LEU A 321 -4.18 11.04 12.68
CA LEU A 321 -4.64 11.90 13.76
C LEU A 321 -5.55 11.12 14.70
N ASN A 322 -5.14 11.03 15.97
CA ASN A 322 -5.99 10.52 17.04
C ASN A 322 -6.51 9.09 16.82
N SER A 323 -5.69 8.17 16.28
CA SER A 323 -6.05 6.75 16.32
C SER A 323 -6.22 6.28 17.78
N THR A 324 -7.14 5.35 18.04
CA THR A 324 -7.45 4.97 19.43
C THR A 324 -6.48 3.98 20.04
N VAL A 325 -5.80 3.16 19.23
CA VAL A 325 -4.83 2.16 19.73
C VAL A 325 -3.44 2.36 19.11
N GLU A 326 -3.31 2.14 17.81
CA GLU A 326 -2.10 2.45 17.06
C GLU A 326 -2.46 2.91 15.65
N ASP A 327 -1.64 3.74 15.02
CA ASP A 327 -1.88 4.16 13.65
C ASP A 327 -1.68 2.99 12.69
N VAL A 328 -0.57 2.25 12.84
CA VAL A 328 -0.19 1.16 11.95
C VAL A 328 0.15 -0.08 12.75
N ASN A 329 -0.51 -1.18 12.43
CA ASN A 329 -0.15 -2.52 12.91
C ASN A 329 0.30 -3.39 11.74
N GLY A 330 1.62 -3.57 11.61
CA GLY A 330 2.27 -4.26 10.51
C GLY A 330 2.66 -5.70 10.83
N GLY A 331 1.83 -6.68 10.43
CA GLY A 331 2.16 -8.11 10.48
C GLY A 331 2.56 -8.67 9.11
N GLY A 332 3.79 -9.19 9.02
CA GLY A 332 4.23 -10.17 8.00
C GLY A 332 4.57 -9.66 6.59
N LEU A 333 4.44 -8.35 6.35
CA LEU A 333 4.70 -7.79 5.02
C LEU A 333 6.19 -7.68 4.68
N SER A 334 6.48 -7.78 3.38
CA SER A 334 7.81 -7.59 2.81
C SER A 334 7.89 -6.39 1.85
N ASP A 335 9.03 -5.69 1.88
CA ASP A 335 9.29 -4.47 1.11
C ASP A 335 8.23 -3.39 1.41
N VAL A 336 8.26 -2.84 2.62
CA VAL A 336 7.29 -1.83 3.09
C VAL A 336 7.99 -0.50 3.31
N VAL A 337 7.39 0.58 2.81
CA VAL A 337 7.92 1.94 3.01
C VAL A 337 6.83 2.82 3.62
N PHE A 338 7.17 3.46 4.73
CA PHE A 338 6.46 4.58 5.31
C PHE A 338 7.35 5.81 5.15
N ASP A 339 6.96 6.76 4.30
CA ASP A 339 7.76 7.95 4.03
C ASP A 339 6.94 9.24 4.10
N ASN A 340 7.51 10.28 4.72
CA ASN A 340 6.90 11.60 4.81
C ASN A 340 5.48 11.59 5.42
N ASN A 341 5.27 10.82 6.50
CA ASN A 341 3.98 10.73 7.18
C ASN A 341 3.97 11.56 8.47
N THR A 342 2.79 12.00 8.91
CA THR A 342 2.61 12.67 10.21
C THR A 342 1.72 11.83 11.12
N HIS A 343 2.19 11.57 12.33
CA HIS A 343 1.51 10.81 13.38
C HIS A 343 1.27 11.74 14.58
N GLU A 344 0.02 12.05 14.88
CA GLU A 344 -0.33 13.07 15.88
C GLU A 344 -1.45 12.61 16.82
N VAL A 345 -1.31 12.98 18.09
CA VAL A 345 -2.38 12.92 19.09
C VAL A 345 -2.69 14.32 19.60
N TYR A 346 -3.97 14.71 19.48
CA TYR A 346 -4.50 16.00 19.89
C TYR A 346 -5.79 15.87 20.73
N PRO A 347 -5.93 16.62 21.84
CA PRO A 347 -4.94 17.52 22.40
C PRO A 347 -3.72 16.76 22.92
N ILE A 348 -2.55 17.39 22.80
CA ILE A 348 -1.29 16.88 23.33
C ILE A 348 -1.51 16.62 24.83
N GLY A 349 -1.10 15.44 25.29
CA GLY A 349 -1.24 15.05 26.69
C GLY A 349 -2.49 14.25 27.06
N SER A 350 -3.24 13.76 26.06
CA SER A 350 -4.28 12.74 26.26
C SER A 350 -3.74 11.52 27.03
N THR A 351 -4.51 10.98 27.97
CA THR A 351 -4.07 9.85 28.84
C THR A 351 -4.21 8.48 28.18
N SER A 352 -4.81 8.38 26.99
CA SER A 352 -4.97 7.12 26.29
C SER A 352 -3.64 6.69 25.65
N TYR A 353 -3.20 5.46 25.92
CA TYR A 353 -2.04 4.88 25.24
C TYR A 353 -2.30 4.81 23.74
N ARG A 354 -1.43 5.44 22.94
CA ARG A 354 -1.56 5.50 21.48
C ARG A 354 -0.20 5.31 20.83
N GLY A 355 -0.05 4.22 20.07
CA GLY A 355 1.16 3.88 19.31
C GLY A 355 1.17 4.52 17.92
N GLY A 356 2.36 4.74 17.36
CA GLY A 356 2.50 5.10 15.95
C GLY A 356 2.49 3.82 15.10
N ILE A 357 3.66 3.25 14.89
CA ILE A 357 3.88 2.09 14.02
C ILE A 357 4.35 0.89 14.84
N ILE A 358 3.68 -0.25 14.70
CA ILE A 358 4.10 -1.54 15.26
C ILE A 358 4.50 -2.48 14.12
N ILE A 359 5.71 -3.05 14.20
CA ILE A 359 6.24 -4.01 13.23
C ILE A 359 6.37 -5.38 13.89
N GLY A 360 5.80 -6.40 13.25
CA GLY A 360 5.83 -7.78 13.72
C GLY A 360 4.63 -8.08 14.61
N GLN A 361 3.71 -8.91 14.11
CA GLN A 361 2.56 -9.37 14.88
C GLN A 361 2.89 -10.72 15.55
N THR A 362 2.51 -10.86 16.83
CA THR A 362 2.56 -12.15 17.53
C THR A 362 1.21 -12.85 17.36
N ILE A 363 1.20 -13.99 16.68
CA ILE A 363 0.01 -14.84 16.53
C ILE A 363 0.31 -16.22 17.13
N SER A 364 -0.23 -16.49 18.34
CA SER A 364 -0.34 -17.74 19.14
C SER A 364 0.80 -18.81 19.14
N SER A 365 1.60 -18.95 18.10
CA SER A 365 2.79 -19.81 17.98
C SER A 365 3.84 -19.34 16.95
N SER A 366 3.62 -18.23 16.24
CA SER A 366 4.59 -17.66 15.27
C SER A 366 4.57 -16.12 15.29
N CYS A 367 5.65 -15.52 14.79
CA CYS A 367 5.69 -14.08 14.54
C CYS A 367 5.66 -13.84 13.03
N SER A 368 4.67 -13.07 12.58
CA SER A 368 4.65 -12.56 11.21
C SER A 368 5.65 -11.39 11.13
N ASN A 369 6.94 -11.73 11.00
CA ASN A 369 8.04 -10.78 10.94
C ASN A 369 7.95 -9.92 9.67
N GLY A 370 8.25 -8.63 9.80
CA GLY A 370 8.45 -7.77 8.64
C GLY A 370 9.75 -8.08 7.89
N ILE A 371 9.81 -7.82 6.60
CA ILE A 371 11.04 -7.98 5.80
C ILE A 371 11.30 -6.71 4.99
N CYS A 372 12.50 -6.12 5.09
CA CYS A 372 12.88 -4.92 4.33
C CYS A 372 11.89 -3.76 4.52
N TRP A 373 11.77 -3.29 5.75
CA TRP A 373 10.95 -2.13 6.10
C TRP A 373 11.79 -0.85 6.09
N VAL A 374 11.20 0.25 5.63
CA VAL A 374 11.77 1.60 5.71
C VAL A 374 10.74 2.53 6.34
N ILE A 375 11.14 3.25 7.37
CA ILE A 375 10.39 4.32 7.99
C ILE A 375 11.25 5.58 7.92
N SER A 376 10.86 6.51 7.05
CA SER A 376 11.65 7.69 6.74
C SER A 376 10.86 8.99 6.78
N ASN A 377 11.57 10.09 7.06
CA ASN A 377 11.08 11.46 6.94
C ASN A 377 9.73 11.73 7.63
N SER A 378 9.37 10.93 8.64
CA SER A 378 8.06 10.98 9.27
C SER A 378 8.13 11.74 10.59
N LYS A 379 7.04 12.41 10.95
CA LYS A 379 6.91 13.18 12.17
C LYS A 379 5.97 12.49 13.14
N PHE A 380 6.37 12.37 14.40
CA PHE A 380 5.60 11.77 15.48
C PHE A 380 5.45 12.79 16.60
N THR A 381 4.23 13.27 16.84
CA THR A 381 3.96 14.37 17.78
C THR A 381 2.90 14.00 18.82
N GLY A 382 3.19 14.23 20.10
CA GLY A 382 2.21 14.08 21.19
C GLY A 382 1.83 12.64 21.54
N LEU A 383 2.51 11.64 20.96
CA LEU A 383 2.19 10.23 21.15
C LEU A 383 2.53 9.75 22.58
N ARG A 384 1.69 8.86 23.12
CA ARG A 384 1.89 8.21 24.42
C ARG A 384 1.91 6.69 24.26
N PRO A 385 2.92 6.14 23.57
CA PRO A 385 2.89 4.74 23.19
C PRO A 385 3.22 3.83 24.39
N GLN A 386 2.49 2.72 24.53
CA GLN A 386 2.86 1.67 25.48
C GLN A 386 4.17 0.96 25.05
N PHE A 387 4.41 0.87 23.75
CA PHE A 387 5.48 0.09 23.14
C PHE A 387 6.44 0.91 22.29
N GLY A 388 6.46 2.23 22.45
CA GLY A 388 7.23 3.15 21.61
C GLY A 388 6.49 3.69 20.38
N CYS A 389 6.90 4.86 19.87
CA CYS A 389 6.25 5.48 18.69
C CYS A 389 6.45 4.59 17.46
N ILE A 390 7.64 4.01 17.34
CA ILE A 390 7.95 2.88 16.47
C ILE A 390 8.30 1.68 17.36
N ALA A 391 7.47 0.64 17.34
CA ALA A 391 7.66 -0.59 18.11
C ALA A 391 8.08 -1.73 17.17
N VAL A 392 9.21 -2.38 17.45
CA VAL A 392 9.73 -3.49 16.64
C VAL A 392 9.69 -4.77 17.44
N ARG A 393 8.78 -5.68 17.08
CA ARG A 393 8.62 -7.01 17.70
C ARG A 393 9.24 -8.13 16.87
N GLY A 394 9.40 -7.93 15.56
CA GLY A 394 9.96 -8.93 14.66
C GLY A 394 10.17 -8.38 13.25
N VAL A 395 11.43 -8.28 12.80
CA VAL A 395 11.81 -7.75 11.49
C VAL A 395 13.16 -8.31 11.00
N ARG A 396 13.30 -8.40 9.67
CA ARG A 396 14.55 -8.68 8.95
C ARG A 396 14.81 -7.60 7.91
N GLY A 397 15.78 -6.73 8.16
CA GLY A 397 15.99 -5.52 7.37
C GLY A 397 14.97 -4.46 7.76
N LEU A 398 15.39 -3.51 8.59
CA LEU A 398 14.60 -2.34 8.97
C LEU A 398 15.49 -1.11 8.93
N MET A 399 15.08 -0.08 8.22
CA MET A 399 15.71 1.23 8.24
C MET A 399 14.75 2.24 8.86
N ILE A 400 15.18 2.90 9.94
CA ILE A 400 14.47 4.03 10.55
C ILE A 400 15.36 5.27 10.36
N VAL A 401 15.02 6.15 9.43
CA VAL A 401 15.91 7.24 9.00
C VAL A 401 15.23 8.59 8.95
N SER A 402 15.88 9.64 9.48
CA SER A 402 15.42 11.03 9.32
C SER A 402 14.00 11.31 9.83
N ASN A 403 13.56 10.63 10.89
CA ASN A 403 12.27 10.91 11.53
C ASN A 403 12.41 11.95 12.65
N GLU A 404 11.35 12.72 12.89
CA GLU A 404 11.23 13.70 13.96
C GLU A 404 10.24 13.19 15.03
N PHE A 405 10.66 13.20 16.29
CA PHE A 405 9.81 12.86 17.43
C PHE A 405 9.70 14.07 18.34
N SER A 406 8.49 14.55 18.61
CA SER A 406 8.25 15.70 19.48
C SER A 406 7.14 15.42 20.49
N ASP A 407 7.30 15.89 21.73
CA ASP A 407 6.27 15.79 22.77
C ASP A 407 5.77 14.35 23.02
N THR A 408 6.63 13.35 22.82
CA THR A 408 6.28 11.95 23.01
C THR A 408 6.47 11.52 24.46
N THR A 409 5.46 10.94 25.10
CA THR A 409 5.56 10.35 26.45
C THR A 409 5.86 8.86 26.34
N GLY A 410 7.13 8.47 26.44
CA GLY A 410 7.60 7.08 26.30
C GLY A 410 8.77 6.97 25.34
N ALA A 411 9.11 5.74 24.93
CA ALA A 411 10.17 5.53 23.93
C ALA A 411 9.75 6.08 22.55
N CYS A 412 10.65 6.74 21.83
CA CYS A 412 10.38 7.05 20.42
C CYS A 412 10.51 5.78 19.56
N ILE A 413 11.55 4.97 19.79
CA ILE A 413 11.79 3.71 19.08
C ILE A 413 12.05 2.62 20.11
N ASN A 414 11.27 1.55 20.13
CA ASN A 414 11.44 0.43 21.05
C ASN A 414 11.63 -0.88 20.27
N ILE A 415 12.68 -1.63 20.59
CA ILE A 415 12.97 -2.92 19.98
C ILE A 415 12.73 -4.01 21.02
N ILE A 416 11.58 -4.68 20.91
CA ILE A 416 11.08 -5.61 21.92
C ILE A 416 11.77 -6.96 21.77
N THR A 417 12.78 -7.19 22.60
CA THR A 417 13.64 -8.38 22.60
C THR A 417 13.13 -9.52 23.47
N SER A 418 12.04 -9.34 24.23
CA SER A 418 11.55 -10.36 25.15
C SER A 418 11.14 -11.63 24.39
N ALA A 419 12.04 -12.61 24.43
CA ALA A 419 11.79 -13.97 24.00
C ALA A 419 10.83 -14.60 25.03
N SER A 420 9.54 -14.35 24.89
CA SER A 420 8.56 -15.32 25.37
C SER A 420 8.89 -16.63 24.65
N SER A 421 9.50 -17.56 25.37
CA SER A 421 10.14 -18.78 24.85
C SER A 421 9.16 -19.56 23.99
N GLY A 422 9.35 -19.50 22.67
CA GLY A 422 8.53 -20.22 21.69
C GLY A 422 8.17 -19.45 20.42
N LEU A 423 8.35 -18.13 20.36
CA LEU A 423 8.07 -17.34 19.15
C LEU A 423 9.36 -17.13 18.32
N ASN A 424 9.36 -17.55 17.06
CA ASN A 424 10.42 -17.25 16.08
C ASN A 424 10.40 -15.76 15.68
N ARG A 425 10.80 -14.88 16.60
CA ARG A 425 11.02 -13.45 16.34
C ARG A 425 12.43 -13.24 15.79
N TYR A 426 12.51 -12.63 14.62
CA TYR A 426 13.78 -12.21 14.04
C TYR A 426 13.96 -10.72 14.32
N LEU A 427 15.16 -10.31 14.73
CA LEU A 427 15.54 -8.91 14.90
C LEU A 427 16.90 -8.78 14.23
N GLU A 428 16.90 -8.59 12.92
CA GLU A 428 18.10 -8.69 12.08
C GLU A 428 18.16 -7.50 11.12
N GLY A 429 19.36 -6.92 10.92
CA GLY A 429 19.58 -5.84 9.96
C GLY A 429 18.78 -4.58 10.28
N ILE A 430 18.75 -4.16 11.54
CA ILE A 430 18.08 -2.92 11.97
C ILE A 430 19.09 -1.78 11.95
N GLU A 431 18.78 -0.73 11.20
CA GLU A 431 19.57 0.49 11.06
C GLU A 431 18.73 1.70 11.50
N VAL A 432 19.27 2.52 12.39
CA VAL A 432 18.63 3.76 12.87
C VAL A 432 19.58 4.93 12.60
N LYS A 433 19.19 5.89 11.76
CA LYS A 433 20.08 6.97 11.28
C LYS A 433 19.38 8.33 11.24
N HIS A 434 20.07 9.39 11.61
CA HIS A 434 19.62 10.79 11.47
C HIS A 434 18.24 11.12 12.05
N ASN A 435 17.75 10.38 13.05
CA ASN A 435 16.48 10.69 13.71
C ASN A 435 16.70 11.79 14.76
N GLN A 436 15.68 12.62 14.98
CA GLN A 436 15.69 13.73 15.92
C GLN A 436 14.58 13.53 16.95
N ALA A 437 14.89 13.74 18.22
CA ALA A 437 13.88 13.72 19.28
C ALA A 437 13.98 14.99 20.13
N SER A 438 12.85 15.67 20.33
CA SER A 438 12.66 16.77 21.26
C SER A 438 11.57 16.39 22.27
N CYS A 439 11.97 15.94 23.45
CA CYS A 439 11.02 15.56 24.50
C CYS A 439 10.80 16.75 25.44
N GLN A 440 9.54 17.01 25.83
CA GLN A 440 9.31 17.83 27.02
C GLN A 440 9.75 17.05 28.25
N SER A 441 10.49 17.71 29.15
CA SER A 441 10.87 17.18 30.46
C SER A 441 9.63 17.09 31.36
N ASP A 442 8.75 16.13 31.12
CA ASP A 442 7.64 15.88 32.03
C ASP A 442 8.18 15.16 33.26
N THR A 443 8.29 15.91 34.36
CA THR A 443 8.61 15.42 35.69
C THR A 443 7.46 14.52 36.19
N TYR A 444 7.45 13.25 35.80
CA TYR A 444 6.49 12.28 36.34
C TYR A 444 6.70 12.13 37.85
N ALA A 445 5.66 12.45 38.63
CA ALA A 445 5.68 12.45 40.10
C ALA A 445 5.67 11.06 40.75
N SER A 446 5.63 9.97 39.96
CA SER A 446 5.85 8.61 40.47
C SER A 446 7.35 8.33 40.46
N GLY A 447 7.96 8.08 41.62
CA GLY A 447 9.41 7.95 41.86
C GLY A 447 10.23 6.92 41.06
N ASN A 448 9.81 6.54 39.85
CA ASN A 448 10.65 6.04 38.78
C ASN A 448 11.00 7.25 37.89
N SER A 449 12.21 7.79 38.02
CA SER A 449 12.65 8.95 37.25
C SER A 449 12.40 8.75 35.75
N PRO A 450 11.57 9.60 35.11
CA PRO A 450 11.47 9.60 33.65
C PRO A 450 12.82 10.05 33.13
N THR A 451 13.53 9.12 32.51
CA THR A 451 14.76 9.44 31.80
C THR A 451 14.33 9.96 30.44
N THR A 452 14.52 11.26 30.23
CA THR A 452 14.28 11.95 28.96
C THR A 452 15.39 11.58 27.99
N GLY A 453 15.11 10.64 27.08
CA GLY A 453 16.03 10.24 26.03
C GLY A 453 15.37 9.27 25.05
N LEU A 454 15.90 9.16 23.83
CA LEU A 454 15.55 8.08 22.90
C LEU A 454 15.95 6.75 23.55
N PHE A 455 15.00 6.09 24.22
CA PHE A 455 15.18 4.76 24.77
C PHE A 455 15.08 3.73 23.65
N VAL A 456 16.21 3.33 23.09
CA VAL A 456 16.32 2.00 22.49
C VAL A 456 16.43 1.02 23.65
N ASP A 457 15.30 0.68 24.27
CA ASP A 457 15.27 -0.40 25.26
C ASP A 457 15.55 -1.72 24.55
N THR A 458 16.61 -2.39 24.98
CA THR A 458 17.03 -3.69 24.47
C THR A 458 17.16 -4.72 25.58
N SER A 459 16.41 -4.56 26.66
CA SER A 459 16.41 -5.48 27.79
C SER A 459 16.23 -6.94 27.32
N GLY A 460 17.33 -7.72 27.34
CA GLY A 460 17.36 -9.12 26.90
C GLY A 460 18.41 -9.49 25.85
N ILE A 461 19.16 -8.54 25.27
CA ILE A 461 20.35 -8.90 24.47
C ILE A 461 21.50 -9.21 25.43
N GLY A 462 21.93 -10.46 25.51
CA GLY A 462 23.16 -10.81 26.21
C GLY A 462 24.35 -10.12 25.52
N ASN A 463 24.98 -9.15 26.20
CA ASN A 463 26.30 -8.56 25.90
C ASN A 463 26.71 -8.42 24.42
N GLU A 464 25.84 -7.95 23.54
CA GLU A 464 26.24 -7.43 22.22
C GLU A 464 26.12 -5.91 22.23
N PHE A 465 27.23 -5.24 21.95
CA PHE A 465 27.44 -3.80 22.12
C PHE A 465 26.38 -2.95 21.42
N ILE A 466 25.58 -2.23 22.21
CA ILE A 466 24.88 -1.03 21.75
C ILE A 466 25.76 0.14 22.14
N ASN A 467 26.46 0.73 21.16
CA ASN A 467 27.15 1.99 21.37
C ASN A 467 26.13 3.13 21.28
N ALA A 468 25.25 3.23 22.28
CA ALA A 468 24.37 4.38 22.47
C ALA A 468 25.01 5.28 23.54
N THR A 469 25.88 6.19 23.12
CA THR A 469 26.28 7.32 23.95
C THR A 469 25.14 8.34 23.90
N CYS A 470 24.15 8.22 24.80
CA CYS A 470 23.09 9.23 24.96
C CYS A 470 23.49 10.23 26.04
N ILE A 471 23.59 11.49 25.63
CA ILE A 471 23.89 12.67 26.47
C ILE A 471 22.57 13.34 26.85
N GLU A 472 22.44 13.74 28.11
CA GLU A 472 21.33 14.49 28.72
C GLU A 472 21.23 15.93 28.15
N SER A 473 20.74 16.13 26.93
CA SER A 473 20.44 17.48 26.41
C SER A 473 19.21 17.52 25.51
N ASP A 474 18.48 18.63 25.55
CA ASP A 474 17.15 18.85 24.96
C ASP A 474 17.01 18.68 23.43
N ASN A 475 18.09 18.34 22.72
CA ASN A 475 18.08 18.02 21.29
C ASN A 475 19.15 16.95 21.00
N VAL A 476 18.73 15.72 20.71
CA VAL A 476 19.66 14.63 20.34
C VAL A 476 19.51 14.30 18.86
N VAL A 477 20.61 14.46 18.11
CA VAL A 477 20.75 14.00 16.72
C VAL A 477 21.57 12.71 16.74
N PHE A 478 21.02 11.62 16.20
CA PHE A 478 21.71 10.34 16.12
C PHE A 478 22.33 10.15 14.74
N ASP A 479 23.65 9.98 14.64
CA ASP A 479 24.27 9.73 13.35
C ASP A 479 24.05 8.27 12.89
N GLN A 480 24.39 7.24 13.69
CA GLN A 480 24.15 5.82 13.33
C GLN A 480 24.05 4.87 14.54
N ILE A 481 23.01 4.02 14.59
CA ILE A 481 22.95 2.80 15.42
C ILE A 481 22.69 1.61 14.49
N THR A 482 23.52 0.57 14.58
CA THR A 482 23.36 -0.66 13.79
C THR A 482 23.36 -1.88 14.71
N LEU A 483 22.34 -2.72 14.59
CA LEU A 483 22.22 -3.99 15.34
C LEU A 483 22.43 -5.19 14.40
N HIS A 484 23.40 -6.03 14.71
CA HIS A 484 23.68 -7.29 14.01
C HIS A 484 23.72 -8.45 15.01
N ARG A 485 23.23 -9.64 14.64
CA ARG A 485 23.52 -10.89 15.38
C ARG A 485 24.93 -11.39 15.01
N ALA A 486 25.72 -11.84 15.98
CA ALA A 486 27.09 -12.33 15.74
C ALA A 486 27.24 -13.55 14.82
N THR A 487 26.22 -14.39 14.62
CA THR A 487 26.40 -15.69 13.95
C THR A 487 26.28 -15.71 12.42
N ASP A 488 25.76 -14.64 11.79
CA ASP A 488 25.49 -14.62 10.34
C ASP A 488 26.33 -13.60 9.54
N LEU A 489 27.42 -13.09 10.14
CA LEU A 489 28.34 -12.14 9.49
C LEU A 489 28.99 -12.64 8.18
N ALA A 490 28.97 -13.96 7.92
CA ALA A 490 29.49 -14.55 6.69
C ALA A 490 28.55 -14.39 5.49
N GLN A 491 27.22 -14.36 5.69
CA GLN A 491 26.25 -14.19 4.58
C GLN A 491 26.05 -12.72 4.19
N PHE A 492 26.41 -11.77 5.06
CA PHE A 492 26.21 -10.34 4.79
C PHE A 492 27.30 -9.73 3.89
N ARG A 493 28.49 -10.35 3.80
CA ARG A 493 29.59 -9.85 2.96
C ARG A 493 29.38 -10.07 1.46
N ASP A 494 28.44 -10.93 1.07
CA ASP A 494 28.13 -11.23 -0.34
C ASP A 494 26.98 -10.38 -0.93
N CYS A 495 26.34 -9.52 -0.12
CA CYS A 495 25.13 -8.77 -0.53
C CYS A 495 25.39 -7.31 -0.95
N VAL A 496 26.64 -6.87 -1.07
CA VAL A 496 26.99 -5.54 -1.61
C VAL A 496 28.00 -5.70 -2.74
N GLN A 497 27.51 -5.72 -3.99
CA GLN A 497 28.35 -5.52 -5.18
C GLN A 497 28.05 -4.19 -5.86
N ALA A 498 29.12 -3.46 -6.20
CA ALA A 498 29.11 -2.11 -6.75
C ALA A 498 29.54 -2.09 -8.23
N ALA A 499 28.70 -2.55 -9.15
CA ALA A 499 28.98 -2.45 -10.59
C ALA A 499 27.78 -1.89 -11.38
N ALA A 500 28.08 -0.95 -12.30
CA ALA A 500 27.15 -0.23 -13.17
C ALA A 500 26.80 -1.04 -14.45
N PRO A 501 25.68 -0.75 -15.17
CA PRO A 501 25.28 -1.48 -16.37
C PRO A 501 26.30 -1.34 -17.51
N THR A 502 26.45 -2.39 -18.31
CA THR A 502 27.54 -2.53 -19.30
C THR A 502 27.18 -2.16 -20.74
N GLN A 503 25.92 -1.80 -21.06
CA GLN A 503 25.49 -1.35 -22.40
C GLN A 503 24.27 -0.39 -22.34
N GLY A 504 24.14 0.51 -23.33
CA GLY A 504 22.97 1.39 -23.55
C GLY A 504 23.06 2.81 -22.95
N SER A 505 22.06 3.65 -23.28
CA SER A 505 21.83 4.96 -22.66
C SER A 505 20.90 4.81 -21.46
N TRP A 506 21.11 5.55 -20.37
CA TRP A 506 20.20 5.51 -19.21
C TRP A 506 19.72 6.91 -18.81
N ALA A 507 18.50 6.97 -18.25
CA ALA A 507 17.90 8.17 -17.70
C ALA A 507 17.87 8.12 -16.16
N LYS A 508 17.86 9.29 -15.51
CA LYS A 508 17.63 9.43 -14.07
C LYS A 508 16.27 8.79 -13.71
N GLY A 509 16.25 7.88 -12.74
CA GLY A 509 15.05 7.15 -12.32
C GLY A 509 14.87 5.75 -12.92
N ASN A 510 15.69 5.32 -13.88
CA ASN A 510 15.57 3.98 -14.45
C ASN A 510 15.94 2.88 -13.43
N GLY A 511 15.11 1.85 -13.32
CA GLY A 511 15.39 0.61 -12.59
C GLY A 511 16.04 -0.43 -13.49
N ILE A 512 17.23 -0.89 -13.16
CA ILE A 512 17.96 -1.87 -13.97
C ILE A 512 17.64 -3.28 -13.47
N THR A 513 17.39 -4.22 -14.39
CA THR A 513 17.27 -5.65 -14.10
C THR A 513 18.44 -6.36 -14.78
N LEU A 514 19.32 -7.00 -13.99
CA LEU A 514 20.50 -7.70 -14.49
C LEU A 514 20.10 -9.03 -15.17
N ALA A 515 20.81 -9.40 -16.23
CA ALA A 515 20.55 -10.62 -16.99
C ALA A 515 20.92 -11.89 -16.18
N THR A 516 19.95 -12.80 -16.09
CA THR A 516 19.99 -14.19 -15.56
C THR A 516 20.37 -14.34 -14.08
N PRO A 517 19.40 -14.45 -13.14
CA PRO A 517 19.68 -14.41 -11.70
C PRO A 517 19.91 -15.80 -11.09
N ALA A 518 20.87 -15.90 -10.17
CA ALA A 518 20.64 -16.64 -8.93
C ALA A 518 19.76 -15.76 -8.04
N ALA A 519 18.70 -16.32 -7.45
CA ALA A 519 17.64 -15.57 -6.78
C ALA A 519 18.12 -14.89 -5.48
N GLY A 520 17.99 -13.55 -5.39
CA GLY A 520 18.08 -12.83 -4.11
C GLY A 520 18.89 -11.52 -4.04
N SER A 521 18.83 -10.60 -5.01
CA SER A 521 19.59 -9.33 -4.95
C SER A 521 18.71 -8.07 -5.13
N PHE A 522 19.01 -7.02 -4.33
CA PHE A 522 18.33 -5.73 -4.26
C PHE A 522 18.45 -4.88 -5.54
N ARG A 523 17.54 -3.89 -5.72
CA ARG A 523 17.53 -2.93 -6.84
C ARG A 523 18.07 -1.55 -6.39
N SER A 524 18.81 -0.86 -7.25
CA SER A 524 19.24 0.55 -7.07
C SER A 524 18.68 1.43 -8.21
N VAL A 525 18.53 2.75 -7.98
CA VAL A 525 17.97 3.72 -8.95
C VAL A 525 19.06 4.72 -9.40
N CYS A 526 19.15 5.00 -10.70
CA CYS A 526 20.14 5.95 -11.24
C CYS A 526 19.79 7.42 -10.95
N SER A 527 20.75 8.23 -10.50
CA SER A 527 20.58 9.65 -10.14
C SER A 527 20.91 10.64 -11.28
N VAL A 528 21.56 10.19 -12.36
CA VAL A 528 21.99 11.03 -13.51
C VAL A 528 21.95 10.23 -14.82
N ALA A 529 21.72 10.89 -15.98
CA ALA A 529 21.65 10.26 -17.31
C ALA A 529 23.02 10.28 -18.06
N GLY A 530 23.29 9.31 -18.95
CA GLY A 530 24.59 9.22 -19.67
C GLY A 530 24.65 8.26 -20.89
N THR A 531 25.78 8.31 -21.63
CA THR A 531 26.16 7.45 -22.80
C THR A 531 27.69 7.15 -22.83
N PHE A 532 28.14 6.07 -23.48
CA PHE A 532 29.47 5.43 -23.29
C PHE A 532 30.62 5.96 -24.22
N GLY A 533 31.89 6.00 -23.75
CA GLY A 533 33.13 6.37 -24.51
C GLY A 533 34.48 5.94 -23.84
N THR A 534 35.64 5.93 -24.54
CA THR A 534 36.83 5.05 -24.26
C THR A 534 38.24 5.74 -24.19
N LEU A 535 39.20 5.27 -23.34
CA LEU A 535 40.70 5.43 -23.46
C LEU A 535 41.57 4.47 -22.56
N SER A 536 42.88 4.25 -22.84
CA SER A 536 43.75 3.09 -22.46
C SER A 536 45.17 3.39 -21.87
N GLY A 537 45.73 2.49 -21.01
CA GLY A 537 47.17 2.04 -20.93
C GLY A 537 48.18 2.53 -19.83
N VAL A 538 48.57 1.70 -18.83
CA VAL A 538 49.87 1.75 -18.06
C VAL A 538 50.27 0.34 -17.56
N VAL A 539 51.57 -0.05 -17.62
CA VAL A 539 52.15 -1.38 -17.23
C VAL A 539 53.39 -1.19 -16.32
N ALA A 540 53.61 -2.07 -15.33
CA ALA A 540 54.85 -2.10 -14.52
C ALA A 540 55.28 -3.51 -14.02
N ASP A 541 56.60 -3.74 -13.93
CA ASP A 541 57.26 -4.99 -13.49
C ASP A 541 57.81 -4.88 -12.05
N CYS A 542 57.59 -5.88 -11.17
CA CYS A 542 58.33 -5.99 -9.89
C CYS A 542 58.42 -7.44 -9.36
N THR A 543 59.56 -7.83 -8.75
CA THR A 543 59.79 -9.17 -8.14
C THR A 543 59.68 -9.15 -6.60
N ASN A 544 59.36 -10.31 -6.02
CA ASN A 544 58.98 -10.49 -4.61
C ASN A 544 60.11 -10.10 -3.63
N GLY A 545 59.81 -9.23 -2.66
CA GLY A 545 60.74 -8.80 -1.61
C GLY A 545 61.51 -7.50 -1.85
N SER A 546 61.28 -6.80 -2.97
CA SER A 546 61.91 -5.50 -3.24
C SER A 546 61.00 -4.31 -2.89
N ASN A 547 61.57 -3.26 -2.30
CA ASN A 547 60.93 -1.96 -2.01
C ASN A 547 60.58 -1.15 -3.28
N THR A 548 60.61 -1.74 -4.47
CA THR A 548 60.46 -1.04 -5.76
C THR A 548 59.03 -0.64 -6.13
N LEU A 549 58.01 -0.94 -5.33
CA LEU A 549 56.70 -0.30 -5.50
C LEU A 549 56.72 1.19 -5.13
N LEU A 550 57.70 1.65 -4.33
CA LEU A 550 57.80 3.04 -3.90
C LEU A 550 58.07 4.03 -5.03
N ASN A 551 58.77 3.65 -6.11
CA ASN A 551 59.11 4.59 -7.20
C ASN A 551 58.02 4.74 -8.27
N LEU A 552 56.97 3.90 -8.26
CA LEU A 552 55.85 4.00 -9.20
C LEU A 552 54.76 4.95 -8.71
N VAL A 553 54.64 5.13 -7.39
CA VAL A 553 53.62 6.02 -6.80
C VAL A 553 53.93 7.49 -7.10
N ASP A 554 55.20 7.86 -7.25
CA ASP A 554 55.60 9.25 -7.55
C ASP A 554 55.47 9.63 -9.04
N SER A 555 55.32 8.66 -9.96
CA SER A 555 55.30 8.93 -11.41
C SER A 555 53.95 8.72 -12.09
N VAL A 556 52.93 8.19 -11.39
CA VAL A 556 51.58 7.98 -11.93
C VAL A 556 50.54 8.68 -11.04
N PRO A 557 50.14 9.93 -11.35
CA PRO A 557 49.29 10.77 -10.49
C PRO A 557 47.84 10.26 -10.28
N SER A 558 47.49 9.08 -10.82
CA SER A 558 46.11 8.63 -10.95
C SER A 558 45.79 7.31 -10.25
N LEU A 559 46.68 6.78 -9.41
CA LEU A 559 46.37 5.58 -8.63
C LEU A 559 45.35 5.90 -7.53
N ARG A 560 44.26 5.12 -7.48
CA ARG A 560 43.19 5.27 -6.48
C ARG A 560 42.81 3.91 -5.91
N GLU A 561 42.40 3.90 -4.65
CA GLU A 561 41.77 2.74 -4.04
C GLU A 561 40.59 2.27 -4.89
N GLY A 562 40.50 0.96 -5.08
CA GLY A 562 39.51 0.30 -5.92
C GLY A 562 39.98 -0.01 -7.34
N GLN A 563 41.07 0.60 -7.83
CA GLN A 563 41.63 0.29 -9.15
C GLN A 563 42.28 -1.09 -9.17
N TYR A 564 42.27 -1.71 -10.35
CA TYR A 564 42.95 -2.97 -10.59
C TYR A 564 44.26 -2.71 -11.31
N ILE A 565 45.33 -3.35 -10.83
CA ILE A 565 46.64 -3.29 -11.43
C ILE A 565 47.11 -4.71 -11.74
N THR A 566 47.79 -4.87 -12.87
CA THR A 566 48.47 -6.14 -13.16
C THR A 566 49.89 -6.02 -12.65
N VAL A 567 50.30 -6.95 -11.79
CA VAL A 567 51.69 -7.03 -11.35
C VAL A 567 52.36 -8.15 -12.14
N ASN A 568 53.18 -7.76 -13.11
CA ASN A 568 53.65 -8.66 -14.17
C ASN A 568 54.43 -9.87 -13.64
N ALA A 569 55.21 -9.75 -12.57
CA ALA A 569 55.97 -10.90 -12.06
C ALA A 569 55.10 -12.02 -11.49
N PHE A 570 53.83 -11.76 -11.24
CA PHE A 570 52.87 -12.75 -10.74
C PHE A 570 51.81 -13.09 -11.77
N ALA A 571 51.81 -12.45 -12.95
CA ALA A 571 50.76 -12.55 -13.98
C ALA A 571 49.34 -12.49 -13.40
N THR A 572 49.16 -11.76 -12.29
CA THR A 572 47.93 -11.72 -11.51
C THR A 572 47.45 -10.29 -11.40
N VAL A 573 46.14 -10.11 -11.55
CA VAL A 573 45.48 -8.83 -11.36
C VAL A 573 45.13 -8.66 -9.88
N TYR A 574 45.57 -7.55 -9.31
CA TYR A 574 45.32 -7.18 -7.93
C TYR A 574 44.44 -5.94 -7.86
N ARG A 575 43.53 -5.90 -6.88
CA ARG A 575 42.82 -4.66 -6.56
C ARG A 575 43.63 -3.88 -5.54
N ILE A 576 43.79 -2.58 -5.77
CA ILE A 576 44.30 -1.65 -4.77
C ILE A 576 43.22 -1.49 -3.70
N CYS A 577 43.45 -2.04 -2.52
CA CYS A 577 42.50 -1.94 -1.41
C CYS A 577 42.75 -0.71 -0.56
N ARG A 578 44.01 -0.26 -0.50
CA ARG A 578 44.40 0.89 0.29
C ARG A 578 45.66 1.54 -0.25
N ILE A 579 45.75 2.87 -0.23
CA ILE A 579 46.99 3.62 -0.50
C ILE A 579 47.32 4.44 0.75
N ASN A 580 48.53 4.29 1.29
CA ASN A 580 49.01 5.06 2.43
C ASN A 580 50.41 5.62 2.13
N GLY A 581 50.48 6.91 1.81
CA GLY A 581 51.72 7.52 1.28
C GLY A 581 52.17 6.82 -0.01
N THR A 582 53.43 6.38 -0.03
CA THR A 582 54.05 5.66 -1.15
C THR A 582 53.83 4.14 -1.10
N THR A 583 53.02 3.65 -0.17
CA THR A 583 52.75 2.21 0.01
C THR A 583 51.35 1.84 -0.47
N VAL A 584 51.26 0.82 -1.32
CA VAL A 584 50.00 0.33 -1.92
C VAL A 584 49.69 -1.07 -1.40
N PHE A 585 48.51 -1.26 -0.83
CA PHE A 585 48.04 -2.54 -0.30
C PHE A 585 47.13 -3.23 -1.32
N LEU A 586 47.47 -4.47 -1.65
CA LEU A 586 46.85 -5.26 -2.71
C LEU A 586 46.07 -6.45 -2.14
N ASN A 587 44.92 -6.78 -2.72
CA ASN A 587 44.21 -8.03 -2.45
C ASN A 587 44.17 -8.88 -3.72
N ALA A 588 44.49 -10.17 -3.58
CA ALA A 588 44.50 -11.11 -4.68
C ALA A 588 43.05 -11.49 -5.06
N ALA A 589 42.70 -11.37 -6.34
CA ALA A 589 41.45 -11.92 -6.84
C ALA A 589 41.57 -13.46 -6.91
N PHE A 590 40.55 -14.19 -6.43
CA PHE A 590 40.50 -15.65 -6.53
C PHE A 590 40.66 -16.11 -7.97
N GLY A 591 41.51 -17.12 -8.16
CA GLY A 591 42.04 -17.55 -9.44
C GLY A 591 41.00 -18.09 -10.42
N GLY A 592 41.19 -17.68 -11.66
CA GLY A 592 40.68 -18.31 -12.88
C GLY A 592 41.52 -17.78 -14.03
N SER A 593 42.58 -18.51 -14.38
CA SER A 593 43.46 -18.19 -15.51
C SER A 593 42.64 -18.05 -16.79
N THR A 594 42.73 -16.90 -17.47
CA THR A 594 42.69 -16.83 -18.94
C THR A 594 43.32 -15.53 -19.40
N GLY A 595 43.88 -15.59 -20.61
CA GLY A 595 44.86 -14.68 -21.17
C GLY A 595 44.39 -13.24 -21.36
N ALA A 596 45.40 -12.42 -21.62
CA ALA A 596 45.37 -11.01 -21.92
C ALA A 596 44.15 -10.55 -22.76
N ALA A 597 43.45 -9.56 -22.22
CA ALA A 597 42.70 -8.59 -23.01
C ALA A 597 42.94 -7.19 -22.42
N THR A 598 43.32 -6.30 -23.34
CA THR A 598 43.55 -4.85 -23.26
C THR A 598 42.75 -4.09 -22.21
N ALA A 599 43.44 -3.16 -21.53
CA ALA A 599 42.87 -2.19 -20.60
C ALA A 599 42.00 -1.12 -21.28
N ILE A 600 40.84 -0.83 -20.70
CA ILE A 600 40.03 0.39 -20.90
C ILE A 600 39.52 0.83 -19.51
N ALA A 601 39.47 2.14 -19.26
CA ALA A 601 39.15 2.71 -17.95
C ALA A 601 38.06 3.81 -17.96
N TRP A 602 37.59 4.11 -16.73
CA TRP A 602 36.94 5.33 -16.18
C TRP A 602 35.40 5.46 -16.21
N PRO A 603 34.81 6.43 -15.46
CA PRO A 603 34.68 6.57 -14.01
C PRO A 603 33.30 6.06 -13.52
N ALA A 604 33.22 5.64 -12.25
CA ALA A 604 31.97 5.11 -11.68
C ALA A 604 30.88 6.19 -11.55
N PRO A 605 29.60 5.87 -11.86
CA PRO A 605 28.49 6.74 -11.51
C PRO A 605 28.44 6.97 -10.00
N THR A 606 28.12 8.19 -9.59
CA THR A 606 27.91 8.53 -8.18
C THR A 606 26.54 8.02 -7.77
N PHE A 607 26.52 6.87 -7.11
CA PHE A 607 25.34 6.38 -6.42
C PHE A 607 25.19 7.18 -5.14
N VAL A 608 24.01 7.75 -4.95
CA VAL A 608 23.63 8.28 -3.66
C VAL A 608 22.86 7.17 -2.99
N THR A 609 23.35 6.69 -1.86
CA THR A 609 22.54 5.90 -0.94
C THR A 609 21.42 6.81 -0.49
N VAL A 610 20.18 6.48 -0.85
CA VAL A 610 19.00 7.13 -0.26
C VAL A 610 18.76 6.47 1.08
#